data_AF-A0A176EBQ5-F1
#
_entry.id   AF-A0A176EBQ5-F1
#
_cell.length_a   1.000
_cell.length_b   1.000
_cell.length_c   1.000
_cell.angle_alpha   90.00
_cell.angle_beta   90.00
_cell.angle_gamma   90.00
#
_symmetry.space_group_name_H-M   'P 1'
#
loop_
_entity.id
_entity.type
_entity.pdbx_description
1 polymer ?
#
loop_
_entity_poly.entity_id
_entity_poly.type
_entity_poly.pdbx_seq_one_letter_code
_entity_poly.pdbx_strand_id
1 'polypeptide(L)'
;MNMMNIGEFDTGARIETTGAIENERAQVLLAGLQPSIWGNAGSGARAIGVVWNGVSDLAVEDDVVKARDVRALLNRIRDILARKDDAGIELPTDTSVRSAESSVGHGFYCIVDVKIDGVQVPFGFSGYAMTRKERGWLGELEAGFVEHLECFLKHRAKMVARESAMRKAYTSLLERIGGECRPAWLRMATIDCWGDAWFDSRPYEYAMLILDEKLDMTLEGHRVMDARELRGLAPLYRRAQRKRAKRRREIVEARATGLIDTVAEALIRHHGREPHEVMQECVKLGRECIHAHVDLAGPDEPTRGIWFRDGVLHCAIDFKGGAYSSGDLMLDQELPESYMAAQKGRFLHELVDHPVFVACKPRISSIKRYETSTNIRHTMKSRLVYPEVLEVPAMR
;
A
#
# COMPACT_ATOMS: atom_id res chain seq x y z
N MET A 1 -27.96 2.23 -6.07
CA MET A 1 -26.68 2.31 -6.79
C MET A 1 -25.89 1.06 -6.43
N ASN A 2 -25.72 0.15 -7.38
CA ASN A 2 -25.23 -1.21 -7.14
C ASN A 2 -23.81 -1.19 -6.54
N MET A 3 -23.69 -1.60 -5.28
CA MET A 3 -22.41 -1.99 -4.70
C MET A 3 -21.85 -3.14 -5.55
N MET A 4 -20.69 -2.92 -6.16
CA MET A 4 -19.92 -4.02 -6.73
C MET A 4 -19.62 -5.00 -5.59
N ASN A 5 -20.18 -6.21 -5.71
CA ASN A 5 -19.78 -7.36 -4.93
C ASN A 5 -18.30 -7.63 -5.21
N ILE A 6 -17.41 -7.03 -4.42
CA ILE A 6 -16.02 -7.48 -4.32
C ILE A 6 -16.11 -8.85 -3.64
N GLY A 7 -16.06 -9.89 -4.47
CA GLY A 7 -16.31 -11.27 -4.08
C GLY A 7 -15.59 -11.65 -2.79
N GLU A 8 -16.30 -12.42 -1.97
CA GLU A 8 -15.71 -13.16 -0.85
C GLU A 8 -14.45 -13.87 -1.35
N PHE A 9 -13.29 -13.34 -0.96
CA PHE A 9 -12.04 -14.07 -1.06
C PHE A 9 -12.14 -15.19 -0.03
N ASP A 10 -12.55 -16.35 -0.50
CA ASP A 10 -12.60 -17.60 0.25
C ASP A 10 -11.28 -17.80 1.01
N THR A 11 -11.33 -17.58 2.32
CA THR A 11 -10.19 -17.70 3.24
C THR A 11 -9.78 -19.17 3.48
N GLY A 12 -10.38 -20.14 2.79
CA GLY A 12 -10.14 -21.57 2.99
C GLY A 12 -9.68 -22.36 1.76
N ALA A 13 -9.52 -21.75 0.59
CA ALA A 13 -9.23 -22.51 -0.63
C ALA A 13 -7.79 -23.06 -0.65
N ARG A 14 -7.69 -24.40 -0.69
CA ARG A 14 -6.46 -25.19 -0.90
C ARG A 14 -5.57 -24.56 -1.98
N ILE A 15 -4.29 -24.38 -1.64
CA ILE A 15 -3.25 -23.80 -2.50
C ILE A 15 -2.89 -24.83 -3.58
N GLU A 16 -3.65 -24.84 -4.67
CA GLU A 16 -3.24 -25.34 -5.98
C GLU A 16 -3.66 -24.30 -7.03
N THR A 17 -3.17 -23.06 -6.89
CA THR A 17 -3.32 -22.03 -7.91
C THR A 17 -2.12 -22.04 -8.84
N THR A 18 -2.36 -22.12 -10.15
CA THR A 18 -1.34 -21.83 -11.16
C THR A 18 -0.92 -20.35 -11.06
N GLY A 19 0.32 -20.03 -11.43
CA GLY A 19 0.85 -18.66 -11.33
C GLY A 19 0.07 -17.63 -12.13
N ALA A 20 -0.54 -18.07 -13.23
CA ALA A 20 -1.48 -17.29 -14.02
C ALA A 20 -2.69 -16.82 -13.19
N ILE A 21 -3.28 -17.70 -12.38
CA ILE A 21 -4.43 -17.35 -11.52
C ILE A 21 -3.99 -16.39 -10.41
N GLU A 22 -2.79 -16.57 -9.84
CA GLU A 22 -2.24 -15.60 -8.87
C GLU A 22 -2.02 -14.22 -9.51
N ASN A 23 -1.49 -14.18 -10.74
CA ASN A 23 -1.31 -12.96 -11.53
C ASN A 23 -2.65 -12.25 -11.80
N GLU A 24 -3.64 -12.96 -12.31
CA GLU A 24 -4.97 -12.41 -12.59
C GLU A 24 -5.66 -11.91 -11.32
N ARG A 25 -5.60 -12.67 -10.23
CA ARG A 25 -6.16 -12.25 -8.93
C ARG A 25 -5.50 -10.99 -8.41
N ALA A 26 -4.17 -10.88 -8.53
CA ALA A 26 -3.45 -9.69 -8.14
C ALA A 26 -3.84 -8.48 -9.02
N GLN A 27 -4.05 -8.67 -10.33
CA GLN A 27 -4.53 -7.60 -11.22
C GLN A 27 -5.96 -7.17 -10.93
N VAL A 28 -6.88 -8.10 -10.70
CA VAL A 28 -8.27 -7.79 -10.33
C VAL A 28 -8.29 -7.00 -9.02
N LEU A 29 -7.47 -7.43 -8.06
CA LEU A 29 -7.27 -6.73 -6.80
C LEU A 29 -6.75 -5.31 -7.04
N LEU A 30 -5.69 -5.17 -7.84
CA LEU A 30 -5.07 -3.90 -8.21
C LEU A 30 -6.01 -2.95 -8.98
N ALA A 31 -6.80 -3.45 -9.92
CA ALA A 31 -7.78 -2.69 -10.69
C ALA A 31 -8.99 -2.26 -9.84
N GLY A 32 -9.31 -3.03 -8.79
CA GLY A 32 -10.32 -2.67 -7.79
C GLY A 32 -9.85 -1.63 -6.77
N LEU A 33 -8.55 -1.33 -6.70
CA LEU A 33 -7.99 -0.30 -5.83
C LEU A 33 -7.98 1.07 -6.53
N GLN A 34 -8.21 2.13 -5.77
CA GLN A 34 -8.18 3.51 -6.29
C GLN A 34 -6.77 3.88 -6.82
N PRO A 35 -6.65 4.65 -7.91
CA PRO A 35 -5.34 5.03 -8.48
C PRO A 35 -4.39 5.75 -7.52
N SER A 36 -4.90 6.49 -6.53
CA SER A 36 -4.08 7.14 -5.50
C SER A 36 -3.43 6.18 -4.51
N ILE A 37 -3.98 4.96 -4.39
CA ILE A 37 -3.38 3.85 -3.61
C ILE A 37 -2.15 3.31 -4.33
N TRP A 38 -2.15 3.31 -5.67
CA TRP A 38 -0.99 2.94 -6.48
C TRP A 38 0.16 3.95 -6.38
N GLY A 39 -0.16 5.25 -6.37
CA GLY A 39 0.85 6.32 -6.35
C GLY A 39 1.73 6.32 -5.10
N ASN A 40 1.22 5.81 -3.97
CA ASN A 40 1.96 5.63 -2.72
C ASN A 40 2.39 4.19 -2.45
N ALA A 41 2.09 3.27 -3.36
CA ALA A 41 2.35 1.88 -3.12
C ALA A 41 3.87 1.65 -3.03
N GLY A 42 4.31 1.08 -1.90
CA GLY A 42 5.70 0.73 -1.69
C GLY A 42 6.23 -0.23 -2.77
N SER A 43 7.51 -0.58 -2.68
CA SER A 43 8.17 -1.48 -3.63
C SER A 43 7.40 -2.76 -3.94
N GLY A 44 6.58 -3.26 -2.99
CA GLY A 44 5.78 -4.47 -3.18
C GLY A 44 4.67 -4.38 -4.24
N ALA A 45 4.06 -3.22 -4.50
CA ALA A 45 3.02 -3.12 -5.55
C ALA A 45 3.62 -2.93 -6.94
N ARG A 46 4.73 -2.18 -7.02
CA ARG A 46 5.55 -2.05 -8.23
C ARG A 46 6.03 -3.42 -8.72
N ALA A 47 6.35 -4.30 -7.78
CA ALA A 47 6.73 -5.68 -8.03
C ALA A 47 5.62 -6.59 -8.56
N ILE A 48 4.33 -6.26 -8.39
CA ILE A 48 3.23 -7.02 -8.99
C ILE A 48 3.19 -6.74 -10.49
N GLY A 49 3.29 -5.44 -10.86
CA GLY A 49 3.30 -4.99 -12.25
C GLY A 49 1.93 -5.03 -12.92
N VAL A 50 1.91 -5.06 -14.26
CA VAL A 50 0.72 -5.18 -15.11
C VAL A 50 0.85 -6.45 -15.95
N VAL A 51 -0.13 -7.35 -15.85
CA VAL A 51 -0.14 -8.60 -16.62
C VAL A 51 -0.42 -8.31 -18.09
N TRP A 52 0.33 -8.97 -18.96
CA TRP A 52 0.15 -8.85 -20.39
C TRP A 52 -1.11 -9.58 -20.85
N ASN A 53 -1.91 -8.93 -21.69
CA ASN A 53 -3.14 -9.51 -22.25
C ASN A 53 -2.90 -10.45 -23.45
N GLY A 54 -1.64 -10.73 -23.81
CA GLY A 54 -1.27 -11.58 -24.94
C GLY A 54 -1.35 -10.92 -26.32
N VAL A 55 -1.90 -9.72 -26.44
CA VAL A 55 -2.21 -9.09 -27.74
C VAL A 55 -1.70 -7.66 -27.89
N SER A 56 -1.73 -6.84 -26.85
CA SER A 56 -1.32 -5.44 -26.91
C SER A 56 0.20 -5.31 -26.85
N ASP A 57 0.72 -4.19 -27.29
CA ASP A 57 2.09 -3.84 -26.94
C ASP A 57 2.23 -3.71 -25.41
N LEU A 58 3.44 -3.96 -24.90
CA LEU A 58 3.75 -3.89 -23.48
C LEU A 58 4.42 -2.55 -23.20
N ALA A 59 3.80 -1.73 -22.36
CA ALA A 59 4.39 -0.48 -21.89
C ALA A 59 5.52 -0.77 -20.90
N VAL A 60 6.67 -0.13 -21.11
CA VAL A 60 7.88 -0.24 -20.30
C VAL A 60 8.39 1.19 -20.11
N GLU A 61 8.02 1.81 -18.99
CA GLU A 61 8.33 3.23 -18.74
C GLU A 61 7.81 4.13 -19.88
N ASP A 62 8.67 4.96 -20.48
CA ASP A 62 8.37 5.84 -21.61
C ASP A 62 8.45 5.14 -22.98
N ASP A 63 8.77 3.85 -22.99
CA ASP A 63 9.01 3.04 -24.18
C ASP A 63 7.95 1.93 -24.34
N VAL A 64 7.94 1.29 -25.51
CA VAL A 64 6.97 0.25 -25.86
C VAL A 64 7.65 -0.97 -26.49
N VAL A 65 7.51 -2.13 -25.84
CA VAL A 65 7.91 -3.42 -26.41
C VAL A 65 6.74 -3.96 -27.25
N LYS A 66 6.99 -4.27 -28.53
CA LYS A 66 5.90 -4.72 -29.41
C LYS A 66 5.41 -6.12 -29.04
N ALA A 67 4.10 -6.33 -29.14
CA ALA A 67 3.46 -7.62 -28.84
C ALA A 67 4.10 -8.81 -29.57
N ARG A 68 4.52 -8.59 -30.82
CA ARG A 68 5.23 -9.61 -31.63
C ARG A 68 6.55 -10.06 -31.02
N ASP A 69 7.29 -9.14 -30.38
CA ASP A 69 8.60 -9.43 -29.81
C ASP A 69 8.43 -10.15 -28.47
N VAL A 70 7.46 -9.73 -27.65
CA VAL A 70 7.06 -10.45 -26.43
C VAL A 70 6.63 -11.88 -26.77
N ARG A 71 5.82 -12.07 -27.81
CA ARG A 71 5.38 -13.40 -28.27
C ARG A 71 6.55 -14.24 -28.78
N ALA A 72 7.47 -13.64 -29.53
CA ALA A 72 8.66 -14.34 -30.02
C ALA A 72 9.54 -14.82 -28.85
N LEU A 73 9.78 -13.96 -27.86
CA LEU A 73 10.50 -14.31 -26.63
C LEU A 73 9.78 -15.43 -25.86
N LEU A 74 8.48 -15.31 -25.64
CA LEU A 74 7.69 -16.30 -24.91
C LEU A 74 7.69 -17.66 -25.62
N ASN A 75 7.58 -17.69 -26.94
CA ASN A 75 7.68 -18.93 -27.72
C ASN A 75 9.06 -19.55 -27.64
N ARG A 76 10.14 -18.75 -27.66
CA ARG A 76 11.51 -19.25 -27.45
C ARG A 76 11.66 -19.90 -26.07
N ILE A 77 11.17 -19.24 -25.03
CA ILE A 77 11.18 -19.78 -23.67
C ILE A 77 10.40 -21.10 -23.61
N ARG A 78 9.19 -21.15 -24.18
CA ARG A 78 8.39 -22.39 -24.26
C ARG A 78 9.15 -23.52 -24.96
N ASP A 79 9.78 -23.24 -26.10
CA ASP A 79 10.56 -24.23 -26.84
C ASP A 79 11.75 -24.76 -26.03
N ILE A 80 12.46 -23.88 -25.32
CA ILE A 80 13.59 -24.25 -24.45
C ILE A 80 13.10 -25.14 -23.31
N LEU A 81 12.03 -24.74 -22.61
CA LEU A 81 11.47 -25.49 -21.50
C LEU A 81 10.91 -26.85 -21.94
N ALA A 82 10.21 -26.89 -23.07
CA ALA A 82 9.67 -28.14 -23.64
C ALA A 82 10.79 -29.13 -23.99
N ARG A 83 11.96 -28.65 -24.45
CA ARG A 83 13.13 -29.50 -24.74
C ARG A 83 13.84 -30.01 -23.49
N LYS A 84 13.67 -29.37 -22.34
CA LYS A 84 14.24 -29.87 -21.08
C LYS A 84 13.51 -31.13 -20.58
N ASP A 85 12.25 -31.33 -20.99
CA ASP A 85 11.43 -32.50 -20.65
C ASP A 85 11.41 -32.82 -19.15
N ASP A 86 11.32 -31.77 -18.32
CA ASP A 86 11.28 -31.89 -16.86
C ASP A 86 9.83 -31.75 -16.37
N ALA A 87 9.31 -32.82 -15.76
CA ALA A 87 7.95 -32.89 -15.24
C ALA A 87 7.63 -31.85 -14.15
N GLY A 88 8.64 -31.27 -13.51
CA GLY A 88 8.48 -30.20 -12.53
C GLY A 88 8.27 -28.81 -13.13
N ILE A 89 8.48 -28.63 -14.44
CA ILE A 89 8.37 -27.33 -15.12
C ILE A 89 7.02 -27.21 -15.83
N GLU A 90 6.25 -26.17 -15.51
CA GLU A 90 5.06 -25.80 -16.28
C GLU A 90 5.42 -24.77 -17.36
N LEU A 91 4.89 -24.97 -18.57
CA LEU A 91 5.12 -24.05 -19.68
C LEU A 91 4.38 -22.72 -19.45
N PRO A 92 5.05 -21.56 -19.58
CA PRO A 92 4.42 -20.27 -19.33
C PRO A 92 3.36 -19.94 -20.39
N THR A 93 2.26 -19.32 -19.96
CA THR A 93 1.19 -18.82 -20.84
C THR A 93 1.35 -17.32 -21.05
N ASP A 94 0.46 -16.69 -21.81
CA ASP A 94 0.52 -15.24 -22.05
C ASP A 94 0.30 -14.45 -20.73
N THR A 95 -0.51 -15.00 -19.82
CA THR A 95 -0.77 -14.48 -18.47
C THR A 95 0.38 -14.70 -17.49
N SER A 96 1.42 -15.46 -17.88
CA SER A 96 2.69 -15.54 -17.15
C SER A 96 3.59 -14.33 -17.40
N VAL A 97 3.25 -13.48 -18.39
CA VAL A 97 4.05 -12.30 -18.74
C VAL A 97 3.47 -11.06 -18.05
N ARG A 98 4.35 -10.21 -17.51
CA ARG A 98 3.97 -8.94 -16.89
C ARG A 98 5.05 -7.87 -17.06
N SER A 99 4.63 -6.61 -17.12
CA SER A 99 5.54 -5.46 -17.04
C SER A 99 5.62 -4.99 -15.60
N ALA A 100 6.81 -4.90 -15.03
CA ALA A 100 6.99 -4.40 -13.67
C ALA A 100 8.32 -3.66 -13.53
N GLU A 101 8.38 -2.73 -12.58
CA GLU A 101 9.65 -2.14 -12.15
C GLU A 101 10.40 -3.20 -11.32
N SER A 102 11.62 -3.55 -11.76
CA SER A 102 12.47 -4.44 -10.97
C SER A 102 13.11 -3.66 -9.84
N SER A 103 13.16 -4.28 -8.67
CA SER A 103 13.79 -3.68 -7.52
C SER A 103 15.30 -4.00 -7.41
N VAL A 104 15.83 -4.81 -8.35
CA VAL A 104 17.26 -5.20 -8.40
C VAL A 104 18.04 -4.49 -9.53
N GLY A 105 17.35 -4.01 -10.56
CA GLY A 105 17.91 -3.15 -11.60
C GLY A 105 16.96 -1.98 -11.79
N HIS A 106 17.42 -0.75 -11.60
CA HIS A 106 16.59 0.45 -11.73
C HIS A 106 16.02 0.54 -13.16
N GLY A 107 14.80 0.05 -13.37
CA GLY A 107 14.14 0.03 -14.68
C GLY A 107 12.94 -0.91 -14.76
N PHE A 108 12.19 -0.78 -15.85
CA PHE A 108 11.05 -1.63 -16.17
C PHE A 108 11.48 -2.86 -16.98
N TYR A 109 10.94 -4.02 -16.59
CA TYR A 109 11.25 -5.31 -17.19
C TYR A 109 9.98 -5.94 -17.76
N CYS A 110 10.16 -6.63 -18.89
CA CYS A 110 9.24 -7.68 -19.31
C CYS A 110 9.59 -8.92 -18.50
N ILE A 111 8.74 -9.30 -17.54
CA ILE A 111 8.95 -10.46 -16.67
C ILE A 111 8.14 -11.63 -17.18
N VAL A 112 8.76 -12.81 -17.27
CA VAL A 112 8.10 -14.08 -17.53
C VAL A 112 8.19 -14.94 -16.26
N ASP A 113 7.06 -15.18 -15.62
CA ASP A 113 6.99 -16.07 -14.46
C ASP A 113 6.91 -17.53 -14.93
N VAL A 114 7.93 -18.31 -14.62
CA VAL A 114 7.99 -19.76 -14.92
C VAL A 114 7.78 -20.53 -13.63
N LYS A 115 6.88 -21.52 -13.64
CA LYS A 115 6.61 -22.35 -12.48
C LYS A 115 7.47 -23.62 -12.53
N ILE A 116 8.29 -23.82 -11.49
CA ILE A 116 9.20 -24.97 -11.36
C ILE A 116 9.02 -25.58 -9.97
N ASP A 117 8.61 -26.86 -9.91
CA ASP A 117 8.31 -27.58 -8.66
C ASP A 117 7.37 -26.77 -7.71
N GLY A 118 6.43 -26.03 -8.29
CA GLY A 118 5.49 -25.17 -7.55
C GLY A 118 6.00 -23.77 -7.21
N VAL A 119 7.28 -23.46 -7.42
CA VAL A 119 7.89 -22.14 -7.20
C VAL A 119 7.66 -21.25 -8.42
N GLN A 120 7.16 -20.03 -8.22
CA GLN A 120 7.10 -19.01 -9.28
C GLN A 120 8.44 -18.30 -9.41
N VAL A 121 9.14 -18.52 -10.52
CA VAL A 121 10.46 -17.93 -10.78
C VAL A 121 10.31 -16.79 -11.80
N PRO A 122 10.47 -15.52 -11.40
CA PRO A 122 10.33 -14.38 -12.30
C PRO A 122 11.63 -14.11 -13.05
N PHE A 123 11.67 -14.44 -14.34
CA PHE A 123 12.77 -14.09 -15.23
C PHE A 123 12.49 -12.73 -15.89
N GLY A 124 13.35 -11.76 -15.64
CA GLY A 124 13.23 -10.40 -16.13
C GLY A 124 14.08 -10.17 -17.37
N PHE A 125 13.44 -9.67 -18.41
CA PHE A 125 14.08 -9.23 -19.65
C PHE A 125 14.01 -7.70 -19.68
N SER A 126 15.17 -7.03 -19.69
CA SER A 126 15.25 -5.57 -19.68
C SER A 126 14.45 -5.00 -20.86
N GLY A 127 13.47 -4.14 -20.55
CA GLY A 127 12.64 -3.58 -21.61
C GLY A 127 13.44 -2.67 -22.55
N TYR A 128 14.48 -2.00 -22.04
CA TYR A 128 15.44 -1.24 -22.82
C TYR A 128 16.17 -2.10 -23.87
N ALA A 129 16.58 -3.32 -23.50
CA ALA A 129 17.17 -4.28 -24.42
C ALA A 129 16.22 -4.62 -25.57
N MET A 130 14.95 -4.84 -25.22
CA MET A 130 13.90 -5.22 -26.15
C MET A 130 13.46 -4.07 -27.07
N THR A 131 13.59 -2.81 -26.63
CA THR A 131 13.22 -1.63 -27.43
C THR A 131 14.31 -1.25 -28.42
N ARG A 132 15.59 -1.27 -27.99
CA ARG A 132 16.73 -0.92 -28.86
C ARG A 132 17.08 -1.97 -29.91
N LYS A 133 16.79 -3.24 -29.64
CA LYS A 133 16.98 -4.37 -30.57
C LYS A 133 18.36 -4.37 -31.25
N GLU A 134 19.41 -4.26 -30.45
CA GLU A 134 20.76 -4.44 -30.98
C GLU A 134 20.89 -5.83 -31.63
N ARG A 135 21.81 -5.98 -32.59
CA ARG A 135 21.90 -7.18 -33.42
C ARG A 135 22.16 -8.41 -32.54
N GLY A 136 21.23 -9.37 -32.54
CA GLY A 136 21.37 -10.61 -31.76
C GLY A 136 20.70 -10.59 -30.38
N TRP A 137 20.02 -9.50 -30.01
CA TRP A 137 19.39 -9.31 -28.70
C TRP A 137 18.59 -10.53 -28.20
N LEU A 138 17.80 -11.18 -29.06
CA LEU A 138 16.98 -12.31 -28.66
C LEU A 138 17.83 -13.54 -28.29
N GLY A 139 18.96 -13.75 -28.96
CA GLY A 139 19.88 -14.85 -28.66
C GLY A 139 20.63 -14.63 -27.35
N GLU A 140 20.97 -13.39 -27.03
CA GLU A 140 21.61 -13.03 -25.74
C GLU A 140 20.63 -13.22 -24.57
N LEU A 141 19.38 -12.75 -24.72
CA LEU A 141 18.33 -12.98 -23.73
C LEU A 141 18.03 -14.47 -23.54
N GLU A 142 18.04 -15.25 -24.63
CA GLU A 142 17.91 -16.71 -24.59
C GLU A 142 19.06 -17.36 -23.82
N ALA A 143 20.31 -16.98 -24.10
CA ALA A 143 21.48 -17.51 -23.41
C ALA A 143 21.43 -17.22 -21.90
N GLY A 144 21.14 -15.98 -21.52
CA GLY A 144 20.97 -15.60 -20.12
C GLY A 144 19.84 -16.38 -19.44
N PHE A 145 18.68 -16.48 -20.08
CA PHE A 145 17.57 -17.29 -19.57
C PHE A 145 17.97 -18.76 -19.32
N VAL A 146 18.66 -19.39 -20.28
CA VAL A 146 19.13 -20.78 -20.14
C VAL A 146 20.11 -20.92 -18.98
N GLU A 147 21.07 -20.01 -18.85
CA GLU A 147 22.04 -20.01 -17.75
C GLU A 147 21.34 -19.93 -16.39
N HIS A 148 20.41 -18.98 -16.23
CA HIS A 148 19.65 -18.83 -14.99
C HIS A 148 18.76 -20.05 -14.73
N LEU A 149 18.07 -20.56 -15.74
CA LEU A 149 17.25 -21.76 -15.60
C LEU A 149 18.08 -22.95 -15.10
N GLU A 150 19.25 -23.19 -15.71
CA GLU A 150 20.13 -24.29 -15.30
C GLU A 150 20.69 -24.11 -13.89
N CYS A 151 21.01 -22.87 -13.52
CA CYS A 151 21.41 -22.56 -12.15
C CYS A 151 20.25 -22.80 -11.15
N PHE A 152 19.03 -22.38 -11.48
CA PHE A 152 17.85 -22.67 -10.64
C PHE A 152 17.66 -24.19 -10.46
N LEU A 153 17.71 -24.95 -11.56
CA LEU A 153 17.52 -26.40 -11.52
C LEU A 153 18.58 -27.11 -10.66
N LYS A 154 19.83 -26.63 -10.63
CA LYS A 154 20.87 -27.13 -9.71
C LYS A 154 20.52 -26.90 -8.24
N HIS A 155 19.81 -25.81 -7.92
CA HIS A 155 19.43 -25.42 -6.56
C HIS A 155 17.95 -25.67 -6.21
N ARG A 156 17.21 -26.38 -7.07
CA ARG A 156 15.75 -26.57 -6.99
C ARG A 156 15.24 -26.94 -5.60
N ALA A 157 15.86 -27.94 -4.95
CA ALA A 157 15.41 -28.43 -3.65
C ALA A 157 15.51 -27.34 -2.56
N LYS A 158 16.58 -26.53 -2.60
CA LYS A 158 16.78 -25.40 -1.69
C LYS A 158 15.77 -24.30 -1.97
N MET A 159 15.48 -24.01 -3.23
CA MET A 159 14.50 -23.00 -3.63
C MET A 159 13.07 -23.39 -3.25
N VAL A 160 12.67 -24.65 -3.45
CA VAL A 160 11.37 -25.19 -3.01
C VAL A 160 11.23 -25.09 -1.48
N ALA A 161 12.27 -25.48 -0.73
CA ALA A 161 12.26 -25.36 0.72
C ALA A 161 12.13 -23.90 1.19
N ARG A 162 12.84 -22.98 0.51
CA ARG A 162 12.79 -21.54 0.78
C ARG A 162 11.41 -20.96 0.47
N GLU A 163 10.84 -21.25 -0.69
CA GLU A 163 9.48 -20.83 -1.09
C GLU A 163 8.44 -21.30 -0.08
N SER A 164 8.49 -22.57 0.32
CA SER A 164 7.60 -23.13 1.33
C SER A 164 7.73 -22.41 2.68
N ALA A 165 8.96 -22.14 3.13
CA ALA A 165 9.21 -21.38 4.34
C ALA A 165 8.69 -19.94 4.27
N MET A 166 8.86 -19.28 3.12
CA MET A 166 8.34 -17.93 2.85
C MET A 166 6.81 -17.89 2.87
N ARG A 167 6.14 -18.79 2.14
CA ARG A 167 4.67 -18.88 2.11
C ARG A 167 4.10 -19.15 3.50
N LYS A 168 4.67 -20.10 4.25
CA LYS A 168 4.26 -20.37 5.64
C LYS A 168 4.47 -19.17 6.56
N ALA A 169 5.58 -18.46 6.42
CA ALA A 169 5.85 -17.25 7.19
C ALA A 169 4.89 -16.11 6.82
N TYR A 170 4.52 -15.99 5.55
CA TYR A 170 3.58 -14.99 5.08
C TYR A 170 2.17 -15.24 5.61
N THR A 171 1.67 -16.46 5.53
CA THR A 171 0.39 -16.83 6.14
C THR A 171 0.40 -16.54 7.65
N SER A 172 1.46 -16.95 8.35
CA SER A 172 1.60 -16.68 9.79
C SER A 172 1.70 -15.18 10.12
N LEU A 173 2.32 -14.38 9.26
CA LEU A 173 2.35 -12.91 9.40
C LEU A 173 0.93 -12.36 9.38
N LEU A 174 0.14 -12.70 8.36
CA LEU A 174 -1.23 -12.21 8.17
C LEU A 174 -2.12 -12.57 9.36
N GLU A 175 -2.07 -13.83 9.81
CA GLU A 175 -2.78 -14.30 11.01
C GLU A 175 -2.37 -13.51 12.26
N ARG A 176 -1.08 -13.24 12.41
CA ARG A 176 -0.52 -12.52 13.57
C ARG A 176 -0.83 -11.02 13.55
N ILE A 177 -1.02 -10.42 12.38
CA ILE A 177 -1.51 -9.04 12.26
C ILE A 177 -2.99 -9.00 12.67
N GLY A 178 -3.81 -9.91 12.13
CA GLY A 178 -5.26 -9.95 12.32
C GLY A 178 -5.99 -8.79 11.63
N GLY A 179 -7.29 -8.62 11.90
CA GLY A 179 -8.04 -7.41 11.50
C GLY A 179 -8.21 -7.21 9.98
N GLU A 180 -8.79 -8.19 9.28
CA GLU A 180 -9.12 -8.11 7.84
C GLU A 180 -7.91 -7.89 6.90
N CYS A 181 -6.71 -8.28 7.34
CA CYS A 181 -5.53 -8.36 6.49
C CYS A 181 -5.60 -9.57 5.55
N ARG A 182 -5.29 -9.41 4.26
CA ARG A 182 -5.37 -10.47 3.24
C ARG A 182 -4.07 -10.59 2.44
N PRO A 183 -3.68 -11.81 2.03
CA PRO A 183 -2.55 -11.97 1.13
C PRO A 183 -2.88 -11.35 -0.23
N ALA A 184 -1.95 -10.59 -0.82
CA ALA A 184 -2.11 -10.10 -2.19
C ALA A 184 -1.03 -10.67 -3.13
N TRP A 185 0.22 -10.72 -2.67
CA TRP A 185 1.35 -11.14 -3.49
C TRP A 185 2.54 -11.59 -2.63
N LEU A 186 3.28 -12.58 -3.11
CA LEU A 186 4.59 -12.98 -2.56
C LEU A 186 5.39 -13.68 -3.65
N ARG A 187 6.52 -13.10 -4.05
CA ARG A 187 7.44 -13.72 -5.02
C ARG A 187 8.89 -13.40 -4.71
N MET A 188 9.80 -14.24 -5.18
CA MET A 188 11.20 -13.87 -5.28
C MET A 188 11.32 -12.63 -6.17
N ALA A 189 12.25 -11.74 -5.86
CA ALA A 189 12.54 -10.60 -6.71
C ALA A 189 13.01 -11.06 -8.09
N THR A 190 12.69 -10.26 -9.11
CA THR A 190 13.02 -10.53 -10.50
C THR A 190 14.49 -10.90 -10.70
N ILE A 191 14.72 -11.91 -11.53
CA ILE A 191 16.04 -12.34 -11.96
C ILE A 191 16.32 -11.69 -13.30
N ASP A 192 17.20 -10.70 -13.29
CA ASP A 192 17.65 -10.06 -14.51
C ASP A 192 18.46 -11.04 -15.35
N CYS A 193 17.96 -11.37 -16.55
CA CYS A 193 18.61 -12.28 -17.49
C CYS A 193 19.90 -11.73 -18.12
N TRP A 194 20.28 -10.49 -17.82
CA TRP A 194 21.59 -9.93 -18.13
C TRP A 194 22.56 -9.90 -16.95
N GLY A 195 22.07 -10.20 -15.74
CA GLY A 195 22.87 -10.18 -14.53
C GLY A 195 23.40 -11.55 -14.13
N ASP A 196 24.10 -11.62 -12.99
CA ASP A 196 24.63 -12.88 -12.52
C ASP A 196 23.54 -13.82 -11.96
N ALA A 197 23.72 -15.13 -12.21
CA ALA A 197 22.81 -16.21 -11.80
C ALA A 197 22.89 -16.57 -10.30
N TRP A 198 22.44 -15.67 -9.44
CA TRP A 198 22.46 -15.84 -7.99
C TRP A 198 21.03 -15.93 -7.48
N PHE A 199 20.61 -17.10 -6.97
CA PHE A 199 19.23 -17.35 -6.49
C PHE A 199 19.13 -17.30 -4.97
N ASP A 200 20.16 -17.79 -4.30
CA ASP A 200 20.17 -18.01 -2.85
C ASP A 200 20.12 -16.71 -2.03
N SER A 201 20.63 -15.61 -2.60
CA SER A 201 20.66 -14.28 -1.99
C SER A 201 19.57 -13.35 -2.50
N ARG A 202 18.72 -13.78 -3.45
CA ARG A 202 17.69 -12.90 -4.02
C ARG A 202 16.60 -12.67 -2.97
N PRO A 203 16.22 -11.42 -2.70
CA PRO A 203 15.14 -11.13 -1.77
C PRO A 203 13.79 -11.62 -2.31
N TYR A 204 12.78 -11.59 -1.45
CA TYR A 204 11.37 -11.71 -1.79
C TYR A 204 10.69 -10.36 -1.69
N GLU A 205 9.69 -10.16 -2.54
CA GLU A 205 8.78 -9.04 -2.54
C GLU A 205 7.41 -9.57 -2.15
N TYR A 206 6.80 -8.92 -1.17
CA TYR A 206 5.45 -9.24 -0.75
C TYR A 206 4.57 -8.01 -0.84
N ALA A 207 3.29 -8.23 -1.06
CA ALA A 207 2.26 -7.22 -0.90
C ALA A 207 1.05 -7.85 -0.21
N MET A 208 0.45 -7.17 0.74
CA MET A 208 -0.74 -7.58 1.47
C MET A 208 -1.77 -6.46 1.42
N LEU A 209 -3.04 -6.84 1.34
CA LEU A 209 -4.10 -5.89 1.61
C LEU A 209 -4.28 -5.76 3.11
N ILE A 210 -4.32 -4.52 3.58
CA ILE A 210 -4.67 -4.21 4.96
C ILE A 210 -5.86 -3.26 4.96
N LEU A 211 -6.59 -3.22 6.06
CA LEU A 211 -7.50 -2.12 6.28
C LEU A 211 -6.71 -0.82 6.36
N ASP A 212 -7.07 0.08 5.47
CA ASP A 212 -6.55 1.40 5.40
C ASP A 212 -7.24 2.34 6.39
N GLU A 213 -6.60 3.47 6.51
CA GLU A 213 -6.99 4.62 7.28
C GLU A 213 -8.34 5.15 6.80
N LYS A 214 -8.72 5.15 5.52
CA LYS A 214 -10.10 5.62 5.17
C LYS A 214 -11.23 4.61 5.45
N LEU A 215 -10.93 3.52 6.18
CA LEU A 215 -11.79 2.33 6.33
C LEU A 215 -11.98 1.54 5.01
N ASP A 216 -11.20 1.90 3.99
CA ASP A 216 -11.07 1.15 2.73
C ASP A 216 -9.91 0.15 2.83
N MET A 217 -9.59 -0.59 1.75
CA MET A 217 -8.43 -1.47 1.71
C MET A 217 -7.23 -0.73 1.09
N THR A 218 -6.04 -0.84 1.71
CA THR A 218 -4.76 -0.42 1.11
C THR A 218 -3.87 -1.60 0.83
N LEU A 219 -3.03 -1.44 -0.19
CA LEU A 219 -1.99 -2.39 -0.53
C LEU A 219 -0.67 -1.95 0.11
N GLU A 220 -0.17 -2.76 1.04
CA GLU A 220 1.13 -2.58 1.69
C GLU A 220 2.11 -3.63 1.24
N GLY A 221 3.38 -3.28 1.06
CA GLY A 221 4.35 -4.27 0.62
C GLY A 221 5.78 -3.78 0.65
N HIS A 222 6.68 -4.68 1.02
CA HIS A 222 8.11 -4.41 1.10
C HIS A 222 8.91 -5.62 0.60
N ARG A 223 10.22 -5.40 0.55
CA ARG A 223 11.21 -6.44 0.33
C ARG A 223 11.60 -7.08 1.65
N VAL A 224 11.82 -8.39 1.62
CA VAL A 224 12.37 -9.18 2.74
C VAL A 224 13.38 -10.18 2.20
N MET A 225 14.46 -10.42 2.93
CA MET A 225 15.46 -11.42 2.54
C MET A 225 14.98 -12.84 2.83
N ASP A 226 14.28 -13.04 3.94
CA ASP A 226 13.92 -14.37 4.41
C ASP A 226 12.63 -14.41 5.26
N ALA A 227 12.27 -15.63 5.65
CA ALA A 227 11.08 -15.92 6.43
C ALA A 227 11.16 -15.35 7.86
N ARG A 228 12.36 -15.12 8.40
CA ARG A 228 12.55 -14.53 9.73
C ARG A 228 12.24 -13.04 9.70
N GLU A 229 12.74 -12.31 8.71
CA GLU A 229 12.41 -10.90 8.50
C GLU A 229 10.91 -10.72 8.33
N LEU A 230 10.28 -11.52 7.46
CA LEU A 230 8.83 -11.47 7.23
C LEU A 230 8.01 -11.66 8.52
N ARG A 231 8.37 -12.65 9.35
CA ARG A 231 7.72 -12.84 10.67
C ARG A 231 7.96 -11.69 11.64
N GLY A 232 9.10 -11.02 11.52
CA GLY A 232 9.51 -9.86 12.32
C GLY A 232 8.66 -8.61 12.08
N LEU A 233 7.91 -8.57 10.97
CA LEU A 233 7.06 -7.43 10.63
C LEU A 233 5.73 -7.39 11.39
N ALA A 234 5.29 -8.51 11.98
CA ALA A 234 3.98 -8.59 12.64
C ALA A 234 3.75 -7.49 13.71
N PRO A 235 4.73 -7.14 14.57
CA PRO A 235 4.55 -6.07 15.56
C PRO A 235 4.32 -4.69 14.93
N LEU A 236 4.89 -4.41 13.74
CA LEU A 236 4.77 -3.13 13.06
C LEU A 236 3.31 -2.86 12.68
N TYR A 237 2.66 -3.84 12.07
CA TYR A 237 1.28 -3.67 11.57
C TYR A 237 0.22 -3.92 12.64
N ARG A 238 0.44 -4.87 13.56
CA ARG A 238 -0.58 -5.34 14.51
C ARG A 238 -1.21 -4.23 15.33
N ARG A 239 -0.42 -3.28 15.85
CA ARG A 239 -0.96 -2.22 16.74
C ARG A 239 -1.88 -1.28 15.97
N ALA A 240 -1.47 -0.86 14.78
CA ALA A 240 -2.27 0.00 13.92
C ALA A 240 -3.55 -0.73 13.48
N GLN A 241 -3.44 -1.97 13.02
CA GLN A 241 -4.57 -2.76 12.55
C GLN A 241 -5.61 -3.04 13.64
N ARG A 242 -5.17 -3.36 14.86
CA ARG A 242 -6.11 -3.52 15.99
C ARG A 242 -6.88 -2.24 16.29
N LYS A 243 -6.23 -1.08 16.20
CA LYS A 243 -6.89 0.22 16.40
C LYS A 243 -7.92 0.48 15.29
N ARG A 244 -7.56 0.22 14.03
CA ARG A 244 -8.45 0.35 12.85
C ARG A 244 -9.66 -0.58 12.97
N ALA A 245 -9.45 -1.87 13.22
CA ALA A 245 -10.51 -2.86 13.37
C ALA A 245 -11.45 -2.57 14.55
N LYS A 246 -10.93 -2.03 15.67
CA LYS A 246 -11.78 -1.58 16.79
C LYS A 246 -12.67 -0.41 16.35
N ARG A 247 -12.06 0.60 15.74
CA ARG A 247 -12.76 1.81 15.31
C ARG A 247 -13.83 1.53 14.24
N ARG A 248 -13.53 0.66 13.28
CA ARG A 248 -14.49 0.20 12.27
C ARG A 248 -15.71 -0.44 12.93
N ARG A 249 -15.51 -1.33 13.91
CA ARG A 249 -16.60 -1.92 14.69
C ARG A 249 -17.44 -0.87 15.39
N GLU A 250 -16.80 0.09 16.08
CA GLU A 250 -17.50 1.19 16.75
C GLU A 250 -18.37 2.01 15.76
N ILE A 251 -17.87 2.33 14.57
CA ILE A 251 -18.61 3.08 13.54
C ILE A 251 -19.78 2.26 12.99
N VAL A 252 -19.54 1.00 12.63
CA VAL A 252 -20.55 0.10 12.04
C VAL A 252 -21.66 -0.22 13.04
N GLU A 253 -21.32 -0.56 14.27
CA GLU A 253 -22.29 -0.85 15.34
C GLU A 253 -23.17 0.38 15.64
N ALA A 254 -22.58 1.58 15.63
CA ALA A 254 -23.31 2.82 15.82
C ALA A 254 -24.06 3.30 14.56
N ARG A 255 -23.89 2.65 13.40
CA ARG A 255 -24.39 3.14 12.09
C ARG A 255 -23.96 4.59 11.82
N ALA A 256 -22.77 4.96 12.28
CA ALA A 256 -22.19 6.28 12.07
C ALA A 256 -21.54 6.37 10.68
N THR A 257 -21.35 7.59 10.18
CA THR A 257 -20.57 7.86 8.95
C THR A 257 -19.07 7.80 9.25
N GLY A 258 -18.65 8.18 10.46
CA GLY A 258 -17.25 8.18 10.89
C GLY A 258 -17.09 8.79 12.27
N LEU A 259 -15.86 9.11 12.66
CA LEU A 259 -15.58 9.93 13.83
C LEU A 259 -15.05 11.31 13.43
N ILE A 260 -15.12 12.27 14.34
CA ILE A 260 -14.50 13.58 14.20
C ILE A 260 -13.70 13.92 15.45
N ASP A 261 -12.48 14.39 15.27
CA ASP A 261 -11.66 14.90 16.38
C ASP A 261 -12.24 16.20 16.92
N THR A 262 -12.22 16.40 18.24
CA THR A 262 -12.85 17.57 18.88
C THR A 262 -12.30 18.91 18.41
N VAL A 263 -11.03 18.95 17.99
CA VAL A 263 -10.42 20.16 17.42
C VAL A 263 -10.92 20.39 15.99
N ALA A 264 -11.02 19.33 15.18
CA ALA A 264 -11.58 19.40 13.83
C ALA A 264 -13.05 19.82 13.86
N GLU A 265 -13.86 19.27 14.77
CA GLU A 265 -15.25 19.68 14.96
C GLU A 265 -15.36 21.16 15.31
N ALA A 266 -14.55 21.63 16.26
CA ALA A 266 -14.54 23.02 16.67
C ALA A 266 -14.07 23.95 15.55
N LEU A 267 -13.11 23.52 14.71
CA LEU A 267 -12.67 24.27 13.55
C LEU A 267 -13.77 24.38 12.48
N ILE A 268 -14.42 23.27 12.14
CA ILE A 268 -15.53 23.26 11.17
C ILE A 268 -16.67 24.18 11.62
N ARG A 269 -17.08 24.08 12.89
CA ARG A 269 -18.13 24.92 13.46
C ARG A 269 -17.74 26.40 13.56
N HIS A 270 -16.47 26.69 13.84
CA HIS A 270 -15.96 28.06 13.85
C HIS A 270 -16.10 28.73 12.48
N HIS A 271 -15.97 27.95 11.40
CA HIS A 271 -16.20 28.39 10.02
C HIS A 271 -17.67 28.30 9.58
N GLY A 272 -18.61 28.08 10.50
CA GLY A 272 -20.05 28.06 10.19
C GLY A 272 -20.50 26.89 9.32
N ARG A 273 -19.70 25.82 9.20
CA ARG A 273 -20.05 24.63 8.44
C ARG A 273 -20.57 23.52 9.35
N GLU A 274 -21.38 22.63 8.79
CA GLU A 274 -21.87 21.44 9.50
C GLU A 274 -20.87 20.28 9.42
N PRO A 275 -20.47 19.67 10.56
CA PRO A 275 -19.51 18.56 10.58
C PRO A 275 -19.88 17.35 9.72
N HIS A 276 -21.19 17.08 9.58
CA HIS A 276 -21.66 15.97 8.76
C HIS A 276 -21.38 16.19 7.28
N GLU A 277 -21.66 17.39 6.76
CA GLU A 277 -21.44 17.75 5.36
C GLU A 277 -19.95 17.70 5.01
N VAL A 278 -19.10 18.29 5.86
CA VAL A 278 -17.64 18.25 5.68
C VAL A 278 -17.12 16.81 5.71
N MET A 279 -17.71 15.93 6.54
CA MET A 279 -17.36 14.51 6.53
C MET A 279 -17.67 13.85 5.20
N GLN A 280 -18.87 14.05 4.66
CA GLN A 280 -19.24 13.50 3.36
C GLN A 280 -18.33 14.02 2.24
N GLU A 281 -17.99 15.30 2.26
CA GLU A 281 -17.09 15.94 1.30
C GLU A 281 -15.68 15.34 1.37
N CYS A 282 -15.09 15.25 2.57
CA CYS A 282 -13.78 14.62 2.77
C CYS A 282 -13.76 13.13 2.42
N VAL A 283 -14.84 12.38 2.69
CA VAL A 283 -14.95 10.98 2.29
C VAL A 283 -14.99 10.86 0.78
N LYS A 284 -15.74 11.73 0.09
CA LYS A 284 -15.81 11.77 -1.38
C LYS A 284 -14.45 12.11 -1.98
N LEU A 285 -13.86 13.24 -1.59
CA LEU A 285 -12.52 13.65 -2.02
C LEU A 285 -11.48 12.58 -1.72
N GLY A 286 -11.62 11.93 -0.56
CA GLY A 286 -10.71 10.90 -0.12
C GLY A 286 -10.71 9.64 -0.97
N ARG A 287 -11.82 9.35 -1.67
CA ARG A 287 -11.93 8.26 -2.67
C ARG A 287 -11.24 8.61 -3.99
N GLU A 288 -11.05 9.89 -4.25
CA GLU A 288 -10.38 10.37 -5.47
C GLU A 288 -8.87 10.49 -5.21
N CYS A 289 -8.48 11.10 -4.09
CA CYS A 289 -7.10 11.27 -3.69
C CYS A 289 -6.92 11.14 -2.17
N ILE A 290 -5.97 10.29 -1.75
CA ILE A 290 -5.71 10.05 -0.32
C ILE A 290 -5.24 11.31 0.43
N HIS A 291 -4.58 12.24 -0.26
CA HIS A 291 -4.08 13.50 0.27
C HIS A 291 -5.07 14.67 0.14
N ALA A 292 -6.24 14.44 -0.45
CA ALA A 292 -7.24 15.48 -0.58
C ALA A 292 -7.77 15.91 0.79
N HIS A 293 -8.00 17.20 0.92
CA HIS A 293 -8.56 17.85 2.08
C HIS A 293 -9.59 18.88 1.64
N VAL A 294 -10.52 19.18 2.52
CA VAL A 294 -11.39 20.36 2.40
C VAL A 294 -10.64 21.51 3.04
N ASP A 295 -10.33 22.52 2.25
CA ASP A 295 -9.83 23.77 2.81
C ASP A 295 -11.00 24.59 3.35
N LEU A 296 -10.92 25.00 4.61
CA LEU A 296 -11.90 25.87 5.24
C LEU A 296 -11.51 27.35 5.15
N ALA A 297 -10.28 27.63 4.74
CA ALA A 297 -9.78 28.97 4.50
C ALA A 297 -10.13 29.46 3.09
N GLY A 298 -10.24 30.78 2.92
CA GLY A 298 -10.24 31.38 1.58
C GLY A 298 -8.84 31.33 0.94
N PRO A 299 -8.71 31.62 -0.37
CA PRO A 299 -7.43 31.51 -1.10
C PRO A 299 -6.25 32.30 -0.51
N ASP A 300 -6.53 33.32 0.29
CA ASP A 300 -5.56 34.26 0.85
C ASP A 300 -5.36 34.11 2.38
N GLU A 301 -5.92 33.06 2.98
CA GLU A 301 -5.83 32.79 4.42
C GLU A 301 -4.89 31.61 4.73
N PRO A 302 -4.28 31.55 5.94
CA PRO A 302 -3.44 30.43 6.34
C PRO A 302 -4.20 29.10 6.24
N THR A 303 -3.53 28.05 5.78
CA THR A 303 -4.15 26.73 5.52
C THR A 303 -4.94 26.22 6.71
N ARG A 304 -6.21 25.86 6.48
CA ARG A 304 -7.09 25.21 7.47
C ARG A 304 -7.73 23.99 6.86
N GLY A 305 -6.90 22.96 6.66
CA GLY A 305 -7.32 21.72 6.01
C GLY A 305 -8.06 20.79 6.96
N ILE A 306 -9.19 20.24 6.50
CA ILE A 306 -9.85 19.08 7.09
C ILE A 306 -9.63 17.88 6.18
N TRP A 307 -9.23 16.74 6.73
CA TRP A 307 -9.11 15.50 5.95
C TRP A 307 -9.66 14.30 6.70
N PHE A 308 -10.05 13.27 5.96
CA PHE A 308 -10.56 12.02 6.51
C PHE A 308 -9.48 10.94 6.48
N ARG A 309 -9.11 10.42 7.66
CA ARG A 309 -8.05 9.41 7.84
C ARG A 309 -8.29 8.58 9.12
N ASP A 310 -7.95 7.31 9.06
CA ASP A 310 -8.30 6.28 10.05
C ASP A 310 -9.79 6.26 10.46
N GLY A 311 -10.73 6.56 9.57
CA GLY A 311 -12.16 6.66 9.88
C GLY A 311 -12.51 7.89 10.73
N VAL A 312 -11.62 8.88 10.78
CA VAL A 312 -11.75 10.09 11.60
C VAL A 312 -11.51 11.32 10.73
N LEU A 313 -12.28 12.38 10.96
CA LEU A 313 -11.95 13.72 10.49
C LEU A 313 -10.90 14.36 11.39
N HIS A 314 -9.82 14.74 10.73
CA HIS A 314 -8.63 15.40 11.26
C HIS A 314 -8.59 16.85 10.80
N CYS A 315 -7.73 17.65 11.42
CA CYS A 315 -7.50 19.02 10.97
C CYS A 315 -6.04 19.43 11.10
N ALA A 316 -5.66 20.35 10.22
CA ALA A 316 -4.44 21.14 10.30
C ALA A 316 -4.81 22.61 10.36
N ILE A 317 -4.06 23.36 11.16
CA ILE A 317 -4.23 24.79 11.32
C ILE A 317 -2.83 25.40 11.26
N ASP A 318 -2.54 26.12 10.19
CA ASP A 318 -1.32 26.91 10.07
C ASP A 318 -1.55 28.30 10.67
N PHE A 319 -0.55 28.82 11.36
CA PHE A 319 -0.55 30.19 11.86
C PHE A 319 0.88 30.73 11.96
N LYS A 320 1.00 32.02 12.26
CA LYS A 320 2.32 32.63 12.38
C LYS A 320 3.09 32.03 13.56
N GLY A 321 4.20 31.35 13.27
CA GLY A 321 5.10 30.76 14.27
C GLY A 321 4.78 29.32 14.66
N GLY A 322 3.91 28.63 13.92
CA GLY A 322 3.70 27.20 14.11
C GLY A 322 2.56 26.62 13.29
N ALA A 323 2.38 25.31 13.44
CA ALA A 323 1.31 24.55 12.81
C ALA A 323 0.76 23.52 13.79
N TYR A 324 -0.56 23.35 13.79
CA TYR A 324 -1.24 22.27 14.47
C TYR A 324 -1.64 21.20 13.47
N SER A 325 -1.46 19.92 13.81
CA SER A 325 -1.97 18.79 13.05
C SER A 325 -2.34 17.65 14.00
N SER A 326 -3.65 17.36 14.12
CA SER A 326 -4.20 16.17 14.79
C SER A 326 -3.48 15.71 16.05
N GLY A 327 -3.52 16.55 17.09
CA GLY A 327 -2.98 16.23 18.41
C GLY A 327 -1.55 16.71 18.65
N ASP A 328 -0.84 17.11 17.59
CA ASP A 328 0.50 17.67 17.65
C ASP A 328 0.45 19.16 17.26
N LEU A 329 0.98 20.02 18.14
CA LEU A 329 1.24 21.42 17.88
C LEU A 329 2.75 21.62 17.75
N MET A 330 3.22 22.00 16.56
CA MET A 330 4.60 22.40 16.32
C MET A 330 4.73 23.91 16.39
N LEU A 331 5.66 24.41 17.18
CA LEU A 331 6.04 25.83 17.20
C LEU A 331 7.41 25.99 16.52
N ASP A 332 7.55 27.01 15.68
CA ASP A 332 8.78 27.34 14.93
C ASP A 332 9.86 27.98 15.81
N GLN A 333 9.74 27.83 17.13
CA GLN A 333 10.67 28.34 18.11
C GLN A 333 10.84 27.37 19.26
N GLU A 334 12.00 27.46 19.88
CA GLU A 334 12.31 26.75 21.10
C GLU A 334 11.67 27.45 22.31
N LEU A 335 10.92 26.71 23.13
CA LEU A 335 10.46 27.20 24.42
C LEU A 335 11.50 26.92 25.51
N PRO A 336 11.74 27.87 26.44
CA PRO A 336 12.64 27.65 27.57
C PRO A 336 12.25 26.43 28.41
N GLU A 337 13.24 25.69 28.91
CA GLU A 337 13.02 24.43 29.61
C GLU A 337 12.18 24.57 30.89
N SER A 338 12.42 25.65 31.64
CA SER A 338 11.62 26.01 32.82
C SER A 338 10.16 26.29 32.47
N TYR A 339 9.92 26.89 31.31
CA TYR A 339 8.57 27.14 30.81
C TYR A 339 7.88 25.85 30.41
N MET A 340 8.57 24.95 29.67
CA MET A 340 8.02 23.66 29.24
C MET A 340 7.62 22.76 30.41
N ALA A 341 8.44 22.70 31.46
CA ALA A 341 8.19 21.87 32.64
C ALA A 341 6.83 22.17 33.31
N ALA A 342 6.38 23.43 33.23
CA ALA A 342 5.13 23.89 33.82
C ALA A 342 3.89 23.69 32.93
N GLN A 343 4.04 23.33 31.65
CA GLN A 343 2.91 23.32 30.71
C GLN A 343 2.14 22.00 30.69
N LYS A 344 2.72 20.89 31.15
CA LYS A 344 2.02 19.60 31.15
C LYS A 344 0.73 19.69 32.00
N GLY A 345 -0.40 19.30 31.43
CA GLY A 345 -1.73 19.37 32.06
C GLY A 345 -2.50 20.68 31.83
N ARG A 346 -1.84 21.76 31.38
CA ARG A 346 -2.49 23.03 31.01
C ARG A 346 -3.23 22.92 29.68
N PHE A 347 -4.08 23.90 29.37
CA PHE A 347 -4.81 23.93 28.11
C PHE A 347 -3.99 24.58 26.99
N LEU A 348 -4.12 24.08 25.74
CA LEU A 348 -3.36 24.66 24.61
C LEU A 348 -3.67 26.13 24.35
N HIS A 349 -4.89 26.58 24.63
CA HIS A 349 -5.26 27.99 24.42
C HIS A 349 -4.51 28.96 25.34
N GLU A 350 -3.85 28.45 26.38
CA GLU A 350 -2.97 29.25 27.25
C GLU A 350 -1.60 29.50 26.62
N LEU A 351 -1.26 28.77 25.54
CA LEU A 351 -0.02 28.91 24.77
C LEU A 351 -0.26 29.59 23.42
N VAL A 352 -1.34 29.20 22.73
CA VAL A 352 -1.71 29.73 21.43
C VAL A 352 -3.15 30.21 21.50
N ASP A 353 -3.33 31.53 21.40
CA ASP A 353 -4.67 32.13 21.38
C ASP A 353 -5.34 31.88 20.03
N HIS A 354 -6.02 30.75 19.92
CA HIS A 354 -6.81 30.38 18.75
C HIS A 354 -8.24 30.02 19.17
N PRO A 355 -9.29 30.56 18.52
CA PRO A 355 -10.69 30.36 18.91
C PRO A 355 -11.07 28.88 19.08
N VAL A 356 -10.54 28.02 18.22
CA VAL A 356 -10.77 26.56 18.28
C VAL A 356 -10.21 25.96 19.56
N PHE A 357 -9.01 26.33 19.99
CA PHE A 357 -8.40 25.81 21.23
C PHE A 357 -9.12 26.33 22.47
N VAL A 358 -9.62 27.56 22.43
CA VAL A 358 -10.46 28.14 23.50
C VAL A 358 -11.77 27.35 23.63
N ALA A 359 -12.39 27.00 22.51
CA ALA A 359 -13.66 26.27 22.48
C ALA A 359 -13.51 24.82 22.98
N CYS A 360 -12.49 24.09 22.52
CA CYS A 360 -12.36 22.66 22.84
C CYS A 360 -11.48 22.36 24.07
N LYS A 361 -10.73 23.34 24.58
CA LYS A 361 -9.85 23.24 25.76
C LYS A 361 -9.01 21.95 25.81
N PRO A 362 -8.19 21.67 24.79
CA PRO A 362 -7.39 20.45 24.75
C PRO A 362 -6.24 20.56 25.77
N ARG A 363 -6.02 19.49 26.55
CA ARG A 363 -5.01 19.45 27.62
C ARG A 363 -3.70 18.85 27.15
N ILE A 364 -2.60 19.55 27.42
CA ILE A 364 -1.25 19.14 27.06
C ILE A 364 -0.86 17.86 27.80
N SER A 365 -0.49 16.83 27.05
CA SER A 365 -0.07 15.53 27.58
C SER A 365 1.45 15.38 27.63
N SER A 366 2.17 15.94 26.66
CA SER A 366 3.63 15.92 26.62
C SER A 366 4.20 17.06 25.79
N ILE A 367 5.43 17.44 26.06
CA ILE A 367 6.19 18.42 25.27
C ILE A 367 7.54 17.81 24.93
N LYS A 368 7.99 18.02 23.69
CA LYS A 368 9.31 17.62 23.20
C LYS A 368 9.98 18.82 22.55
N ARG A 369 11.24 19.02 22.91
CA ARG A 369 12.09 20.05 22.33
C ARG A 369 12.95 19.45 21.22
N TYR A 370 13.12 20.22 20.15
CA TYR A 370 14.08 20.00 19.09
C TYR A 370 14.99 21.24 19.00
N GLU A 371 16.06 21.16 18.23
CA GLU A 371 17.08 22.23 18.16
C GLU A 371 16.52 23.59 17.72
N THR A 372 15.45 23.62 16.92
CA THR A 372 14.85 24.84 16.39
C THR A 372 13.33 24.92 16.57
N SER A 373 12.72 23.94 17.24
CA SER A 373 11.27 23.85 17.35
C SER A 373 10.80 23.16 18.62
N THR A 374 9.54 23.39 18.96
CA THR A 374 8.91 22.72 20.11
C THR A 374 7.65 22.00 19.66
N ASN A 375 7.58 20.69 19.91
CA ASN A 375 6.38 19.89 19.69
C ASN A 375 5.62 19.72 21.01
N ILE A 376 4.37 20.15 21.03
CA ILE A 376 3.44 20.03 22.14
C ILE A 376 2.33 19.07 21.73
N ARG A 377 2.13 18.01 22.49
CA ARG A 377 1.09 17.01 22.22
C ARG A 377 -0.04 17.08 23.20
N HIS A 378 -1.25 16.75 22.74
CA HIS A 378 -2.39 16.46 23.59
C HIS A 378 -3.04 15.14 23.21
N THR A 379 -3.81 14.56 24.14
CA THR A 379 -4.64 13.40 23.81
C THR A 379 -5.84 13.88 23.00
N MET A 380 -5.97 13.36 21.77
CA MET A 380 -7.15 13.60 20.95
C MET A 380 -8.36 12.86 21.51
N LYS A 381 -9.51 13.52 21.48
CA LYS A 381 -10.81 12.92 21.71
C LYS A 381 -11.57 12.99 20.39
N SER A 382 -12.28 11.92 20.05
CA SER A 382 -13.09 11.85 18.85
C SER A 382 -14.54 11.49 19.20
N ARG A 383 -15.50 11.94 18.39
CA ARG A 383 -16.94 11.68 18.56
C ARG A 383 -17.51 11.05 17.30
N LEU A 384 -18.54 10.22 17.43
CA LEU A 384 -19.25 9.65 16.28
C LEU A 384 -20.03 10.75 15.55
N VAL A 385 -20.03 10.69 14.22
CA VAL A 385 -20.83 11.53 13.34
C VAL A 385 -21.86 10.63 12.68
N TYR A 386 -23.15 10.91 12.88
CA TYR A 386 -24.24 10.13 12.31
C TYR A 386 -24.66 10.69 10.96
N PRO A 387 -25.18 9.84 10.05
CA PRO A 387 -25.95 10.35 8.92
C PRO A 387 -27.09 11.24 9.42
N GLU A 388 -27.41 12.32 8.71
CA GLU A 388 -28.64 13.08 8.99
C GLU A 388 -29.81 12.10 9.10
N VAL A 389 -30.57 12.25 10.17
CA VAL A 389 -31.73 11.41 10.45
C VAL A 389 -32.64 11.48 9.24
N LEU A 390 -32.82 10.37 8.51
CA LEU A 390 -34.02 10.17 7.73
C LEU A 390 -35.16 10.34 8.72
N GLU A 391 -35.87 11.47 8.64
CA GLU A 391 -37.15 11.63 9.32
C GLU A 391 -37.95 10.38 9.01
N VAL A 392 -38.07 9.48 9.99
CA VAL A 392 -39.05 8.40 9.90
C VAL A 392 -40.37 9.15 9.97
N PRO A 393 -41.18 9.18 8.90
CA PRO A 393 -42.48 9.82 8.98
C PRO A 393 -43.19 9.12 10.13
N ALA A 394 -43.61 9.88 11.14
CA ALA A 394 -44.43 9.35 12.20
C ALA A 394 -45.62 8.66 11.53
N MET A 395 -45.67 7.33 11.59
CA MET A 395 -46.87 6.58 11.22
C MET A 395 -47.96 7.08 12.15
N ARG A 396 -48.87 7.89 11.60
CA ARG A 396 -50.15 8.21 12.22
C ARG A 396 -51.13 7.09 11.96
#